data_AF-A0A317GU03-F1
#
_entry.id   AF-A0A317GU03-F1
#
_cell.length_a   1.000
_cell.length_b   1.000
_cell.length_c   1.000
_cell.angle_alpha   90.00
_cell.angle_beta   90.00
_cell.angle_gamma   90.00
#
_symmetry.space_group_name_H-M   'P 1'
#
loop_
_entity.id
_entity.type
_entity.pdbx_description
1 polymer ?
#
loop_
_entity_poly.entity_id
_entity_poly.type
_entity_poly.pdbx_seq_one_letter_code
_entity_poly.pdbx_strand_id
1 'polypeptide(L)' 'MRLDRVLSEGEAQIALRRMGFDVHEAEGRPGLYEIQHSQLGGAKTVTVEQLCFLAEGAVLSEQLSHGAVGHLPN' A
#
# COMPACT_ATOMS: atom_id res chain seq x y z
N MET A 1 -14.34 9.87 7.09
CA MET A 1 -13.02 10.44 6.77
C MET A 1 -12.79 10.24 5.29
N ARG A 2 -12.70 11.32 4.50
CA ARG A 2 -12.47 11.26 3.05
C ARG A 2 -10.95 11.25 2.86
N LEU A 3 -10.39 10.21 2.24
CA LEU A 3 -8.97 10.22 1.85
C LEU A 3 -8.83 11.21 0.70
N ASP A 4 -8.42 12.44 1.01
CA ASP A 4 -8.22 13.52 0.02
C ASP A 4 -6.82 13.43 -0.65
N ARG A 5 -5.99 12.48 -0.21
CA ARG A 5 -4.62 12.33 -0.70
C ARG A 5 -4.53 11.15 -1.66
N VAL A 6 -4.62 11.45 -2.95
CA VAL A 6 -4.26 10.50 -4.02
C VAL A 6 -2.77 10.24 -3.90
N LEU A 7 -2.39 9.00 -3.58
CA LEU A 7 -0.98 8.60 -3.56
C LEU A 7 -0.47 8.53 -5.00
N SER A 8 0.71 9.12 -5.23
CA SER A 8 1.43 8.92 -6.48
C SER A 8 1.90 7.46 -6.56
N GLU A 9 2.12 6.93 -7.76
CA GLU A 9 2.60 5.56 -7.98
C GLU A 9 3.86 5.24 -7.14
N GLY A 10 4.84 6.14 -7.12
CA GLY A 10 6.05 5.99 -6.30
C GLY A 10 5.77 6.01 -4.80
N GLU A 11 4.83 6.84 -4.32
CA GLU A 11 4.41 6.84 -2.92
C GLU A 11 3.71 5.53 -2.55
N ALA A 12 2.91 4.98 -3.46
CA ALA A 12 2.21 3.72 -3.26
C ALA A 12 3.19 2.54 -3.13
N GLN A 13 4.20 2.47 -3.99
CA GLN A 13 5.25 1.46 -3.89
C GLN A 13 6.01 1.55 -2.55
N ILE A 14 6.35 2.76 -2.11
CA ILE A 14 7.05 2.96 -0.83
C ILE A 14 6.19 2.52 0.35
N ALA A 15 4.90 2.90 0.37
CA ALA A 15 3.98 2.53 1.45
C ALA A 15 3.79 1.01 1.55
N LEU A 16 3.61 0.33 0.42
CA LEU A 16 3.48 -1.13 0.39
C LEU A 16 4.77 -1.83 0.82
N ARG A 17 5.94 -1.35 0.39
CA ARG A 17 7.23 -1.89 0.84
C ARG A 17 7.46 -1.73 2.33
N ARG A 18 7.01 -0.64 2.95
CA ARG A 18 7.07 -0.45 4.41
C ARG A 18 6.24 -1.49 5.17
N MET A 19 5.13 -1.93 4.59
CA MET A 19 4.29 -2.99 5.12
C MET A 19 4.86 -4.41 4.86
N GLY A 20 5.99 -4.51 4.17
CA GLY A 20 6.64 -5.79 3.85
C GLY A 20 6.22 -6.41 2.52
N PHE A 21 5.40 -5.73 1.72
CA PHE A 21 5.11 -6.18 0.36
C PHE A 21 6.32 -5.94 -0.54
N ASP A 22 6.75 -6.96 -1.27
CA ASP A 22 7.65 -6.78 -2.40
C ASP A 22 6.83 -6.28 -3.58
N VAL A 23 7.29 -5.21 -4.22
CA VAL A 23 6.54 -4.52 -5.29
C VAL A 23 7.51 -4.17 -6.39
N HIS A 24 7.24 -4.67 -7.60
CA HIS A 24 8.01 -4.37 -8.80
C HIS A 24 7.09 -4.24 -10.02
N GLU A 25 7.55 -3.50 -11.04
CA GLU A 25 6.83 -3.41 -12.31
C GLU A 25 6.86 -4.79 -13.01
N ALA A 26 5.72 -5.22 -13.53
CA ALA A 26 5.59 -6.50 -14.20
C ALA A 26 6.40 -6.51 -15.51
N GLU A 27 7.24 -7.53 -15.70
CA GLU A 27 8.12 -7.59 -16.87
C GLU A 27 7.33 -7.58 -18.18
N GLY A 28 7.69 -6.64 -19.07
CA GLY A 28 7.04 -6.47 -20.38
C GLY A 28 5.62 -5.92 -20.34
N ARG A 29 5.14 -5.43 -19.18
CA ARG A 29 3.77 -4.91 -19.02
C ARG A 29 3.78 -3.56 -18.28
N PRO A 30 4.09 -2.45 -18.98
CA PRO A 30 4.10 -1.13 -18.36
C PRO A 30 2.72 -0.77 -17.79
N GLY A 31 2.71 -0.20 -16.58
CA GLY A 31 1.50 0.14 -15.85
C GLY A 31 0.83 -1.03 -15.10
N LEU A 32 1.45 -2.22 -15.12
CA LEU A 32 1.11 -3.33 -14.22
C LEU A 32 2.25 -3.58 -13.25
N TYR A 33 1.88 -3.91 -12.02
CA TYR A 33 2.81 -4.16 -10.93
C TYR A 33 2.58 -5.55 -10.37
N GLU A 34 3.65 -6.27 -10.08
CA GLU A 34 3.59 -7.49 -9.30
C GLU A 34 3.85 -7.18 -7.84
N ILE A 35 2.92 -7.61 -6.98
CA ILE A 35 3.04 -7.52 -5.54
C ILE A 35 3.20 -8.92 -4.95
N GLN A 36 4.15 -9.10 -4.05
CA GLN A 36 4.41 -10.36 -3.37
C GLN A 36 4.44 -10.13 -1.87
N HIS A 37 3.72 -10.98 -1.13
CA HIS A 37 3.70 -10.91 0.33
C HIS A 37 3.48 -12.31 0.90
N SER A 38 4.05 -12.56 2.08
CA SER A 38 3.91 -13.84 2.78
C SER A 38 2.45 -14.20 3.05
N GLN A 39 1.59 -13.21 3.29
CA GLN A 39 0.15 -13.42 3.51
C GLN A 39 -0.68 -13.61 2.22
N LEU A 40 -0.15 -13.22 1.06
CA LEU A 40 -0.85 -13.37 -0.23
C LEU A 40 -0.73 -14.77 -0.82
N GLY A 41 0.20 -15.60 -0.32
CA GLY A 41 0.45 -16.95 -0.84
C GLY A 41 1.08 -16.97 -2.23
N GLY A 42 1.67 -15.86 -2.69
CA GLY A 42 2.34 -15.76 -3.99
C GLY A 42 2.39 -14.33 -4.53
N ALA A 43 2.91 -14.18 -5.76
CA ALA A 43 2.85 -12.92 -6.51
C ALA A 43 1.43 -12.69 -7.08
N LYS A 44 0.99 -11.44 -7.05
CA LYS A 44 -0.26 -10.98 -7.68
C LYS A 44 0.06 -9.80 -8.58
N THR A 45 -0.41 -9.84 -9.82
CA THR A 45 -0.32 -8.68 -10.72
C THR A 45 -1.52 -7.76 -10.48
N VAL A 46 -1.27 -6.46 -10.33
CA VAL A 46 -2.25 -5.41 -10.07
C VAL A 46 -2.00 -4.21 -11.00
N THR A 47 -3.03 -3.41 -11.23
CA THR A 47 -2.89 -2.12 -11.95
C THR A 47 -2.36 -1.01 -11.04
N VAL A 48 -1.92 0.11 -11.61
CA VAL A 48 -1.53 1.32 -10.84
C VAL A 48 -2.65 1.77 -9.90
N GLU A 49 -3.90 1.81 -10.35
CA GLU A 49 -5.03 2.20 -9.51
C GLU A 49 -5.22 1.25 -8.32
N GLN A 50 -5.10 -0.06 -8.55
CA GLN A 50 -5.17 -1.06 -7.49
C GLN A 50 -3.99 -0.96 -6.53
N LEU A 51 -2.79 -0.67 -7.04
CA LEU A 51 -1.59 -0.45 -6.24
C LEU A 51 -1.79 0.75 -5.30
N CYS A 52 -2.27 1.87 -5.82
CA CYS A 52 -2.58 3.06 -5.01
C CYS A 52 -3.65 2.76 -3.96
N PHE A 53 -4.72 2.07 -4.33
CA PHE A 53 -5.79 1.68 -3.41
C PHE A 53 -5.26 0.80 -2.25
N LEU A 54 -4.42 -0.18 -2.55
CA LEU A 54 -3.79 -1.04 -1.53
C LEU A 54 -2.85 -0.24 -0.62
N ALA A 55 -2.08 0.69 -1.20
CA ALA A 55 -1.18 1.55 -0.46
C ALA A 55 -1.92 2.52 0.47
N GLU A 56 -3.06 3.05 0.05
CA GLU A 56 -3.94 3.86 0.91
C GLU A 56 -4.41 3.05 2.11
N GLY A 57 -4.85 1.81 1.90
CA GLY A 57 -5.22 0.88 2.98
C GLY A 57 -4.06 0.59 3.94
N ALA A 58 -2.85 0.41 3.41
CA ALA A 58 -1.62 0.23 4.20
C ALA A 58 -1.32 1.46 5.08
N VAL A 59 -1.36 2.66 4.51
CA VAL A 59 -1.13 3.92 5.24
C VAL A 59 -2.18 4.13 6.33
N LEU A 60 -3.46 3.84 6.04
CA LEU A 60 -4.52 3.92 7.04
C LEU A 60 -4.30 2.93 8.19
N SER A 61 -3.91 1.69 7.87
CA SER A 61 -3.59 0.68 8.88
C SER A 61 -2.41 1.09 9.77
N GLU A 62 -1.36 1.66 9.17
CA GLU A 62 -0.21 2.21 9.90
C GLU A 62 -0.64 3.39 10.80
N GLN A 63 -1.46 4.31 10.29
CA GLN A 63 -2.00 5.44 11.07
C GLN A 63 -2.91 4.99 12.20
N LEU A 64 -3.71 3.94 12.02
CA LEU A 64 -4.54 3.38 13.09
C LEU A 64 -3.68 2.68 14.14
N SER A 65 -2.63 1.96 13.71
CA SER A 65 -1.71 1.26 14.60
C SER A 65 -0.84 2.23 15.42
N HIS A 66 -0.43 3.36 14.83
CA HIS A 66 0.27 4.44 15.55
C HIS A 66 -0.68 5.39 16.29
N GLY A 67 -1.90 5.58 15.79
CA GLY A 67 -2.94 6.43 16.37
C GLY A 67 -3.62 5.82 17.59
N ALA A 68 -3.56 4.50 17.79
CA ALA A 68 -3.99 3.85 19.03
C ALA A 68 -3.15 4.25 20.27
N VAL A 69 -2.04 4.99 20.09
CA VAL A 69 -1.23 5.54 21.19
C VAL A 69 -1.54 7.02 21.47
N GLY A 70 -2.45 7.64 20.70
CA GLY A 70 -2.82 9.04 20.86
C GLY A 70 -4.28 9.23 21.24
N HIS A 71 -4.52 9.67 22.48
CA HIS A 71 -5.75 10.32 22.97
C HIS A 71 -6.78 9.43 23.69
N LEU A 72 -6.43 9.02 24.93
CA LEU A 72 -7.39 9.06 26.04
C LEU A 72 -7.24 10.43 26.72
N PRO A 73 -8.16 11.39 26.53
CA PRO A 73 -8.23 12.54 27.43
C PRO A 73 -8.62 12.01 28.82
N ASN A 74 -7.78 12.34 29.79
CA ASN A 74 -7.98 12.11 31.22
C ASN A 74 -9.20 12.87 31.74
#